data_AF-A0A5C4LFY3-F1
#
_entry.id   AF-A0A5C4LFY3-F1
#
_cell.length_a   1.000
_cell.length_b   1.000
_cell.length_c   1.000
_cell.angle_alpha   90.00
_cell.angle_beta   90.00
_cell.angle_gamma   90.00
#
_symmetry.space_group_name_H-M   'P 1'
#
loop_
_entity.id
_entity.type
_entity.pdbx_description
1 polymer ?
#
loop_
_entity_poly.entity_id
_entity_poly.type
_entity_poly.pdbx_seq_one_letter_code
_entity_poly.pdbx_strand_id
1 'polypeptide(L)'
;MFDTKVAVLVRDDLAMWQKLNVTAFLATGIAGAVPDAMGEPYRDAAGRAHARLLGQPILILSASTEVLQRAWQQAIQRDLTRSAYVRAMFETGDDAANRAVFQKEPADAPDLVGLALHGPRKDVDKAAKGAALHP
;
A
#
# COMPACT_ATOMS: atom_id res chain seq x y z
N MET A 1 12.88 12.04 -12.61
CA MET A 1 13.20 10.88 -11.74
C MET A 1 12.78 11.27 -10.33
N PHE A 2 12.04 10.44 -9.61
CA PHE A 2 11.55 10.78 -8.27
C PHE A 2 12.58 10.37 -7.21
N ASP A 3 12.80 11.23 -6.22
CA ASP A 3 13.62 10.90 -5.03
C ASP A 3 12.88 9.92 -4.11
N THR A 4 11.55 9.92 -4.18
CA THR A 4 10.65 9.02 -3.49
C THR A 4 10.25 7.82 -4.35
N LYS A 5 9.70 6.80 -3.70
CA LYS A 5 9.14 5.61 -4.35
C LYS A 5 7.86 5.20 -3.66
N VAL A 6 6.92 4.62 -4.42
CA VAL A 6 5.76 3.91 -3.88
C VAL A 6 5.87 2.44 -4.24
N ALA A 7 5.68 1.57 -3.25
CA ALA A 7 5.60 0.12 -3.46
C ALA A 7 4.41 -0.44 -2.70
N VAL A 8 3.62 -1.29 -3.34
CA VAL A 8 2.53 -2.07 -2.75
C VAL A 8 2.96 -3.53 -2.73
N LEU A 9 3.08 -4.12 -1.55
CA LEU A 9 3.33 -5.54 -1.37
C LEU A 9 1.99 -6.21 -1.07
N VAL A 10 1.65 -7.23 -1.84
CA VAL A 10 0.40 -8.00 -1.72
C VAL A 10 0.76 -9.45 -1.41
N ARG A 11 0.02 -10.08 -0.49
CA ARG A 11 0.27 -11.47 -0.15
C ARG A 11 0.01 -12.39 -1.34
N ASP A 12 0.94 -13.30 -1.59
CA ASP A 12 1.00 -14.11 -2.81
C ASP A 12 -0.15 -15.12 -2.95
N ASP A 13 -0.66 -15.64 -1.84
CA ASP A 13 -1.70 -16.68 -1.75
C ASP A 13 -3.15 -16.18 -1.91
N LEU A 14 -3.36 -14.87 -2.04
CA LEU A 14 -4.70 -14.28 -2.15
C LEU A 14 -5.37 -14.61 -3.50
N ALA A 15 -6.70 -14.71 -3.49
CA ALA A 15 -7.46 -14.73 -4.73
C ALA A 15 -7.23 -13.43 -5.51
N MET A 16 -7.28 -13.49 -6.85
CA MET A 16 -6.98 -12.32 -7.69
C MET A 16 -7.84 -11.08 -7.34
N TRP A 17 -9.13 -11.28 -7.08
CA TRP A 17 -10.02 -10.17 -6.71
C TRP A 17 -9.64 -9.54 -5.35
N GLN A 18 -9.15 -10.35 -4.40
CA GLN A 18 -8.67 -9.86 -3.11
C GLN A 18 -7.40 -9.03 -3.29
N LYS A 19 -6.49 -9.46 -4.17
CA LYS A 19 -5.27 -8.71 -4.50
C LYS A 19 -5.58 -7.34 -5.10
N LEU A 20 -6.55 -7.27 -6.02
CA LEU A 20 -7.03 -6.02 -6.61
C LEU A 20 -7.67 -5.11 -5.55
N ASN A 21 -8.53 -5.66 -4.70
CA ASN A 21 -9.20 -4.92 -3.64
C ASN A 21 -8.19 -4.33 -2.64
N VAL A 22 -7.28 -5.16 -2.11
CA VAL A 22 -6.21 -4.74 -1.20
C VAL A 22 -5.35 -3.65 -1.84
N THR A 23 -4.93 -3.84 -3.09
CA THR A 23 -4.12 -2.83 -3.80
C THR A 23 -4.85 -1.50 -3.92
N ALA A 24 -6.15 -1.51 -4.23
CA ALA A 24 -6.95 -0.28 -4.35
C ALA A 24 -7.05 0.46 -3.00
N PHE A 25 -7.39 -0.23 -1.91
CA PHE A 25 -7.45 0.37 -0.56
C PHE A 25 -6.11 0.93 -0.11
N LEU A 26 -5.02 0.21 -0.39
CA LEU A 26 -3.69 0.68 -0.02
C LEU A 26 -3.26 1.90 -0.83
N ALA A 27 -3.56 1.94 -2.13
CA ALA A 27 -3.26 3.09 -2.97
C ALA A 27 -3.99 4.37 -2.49
N THR A 28 -5.26 4.26 -2.05
CA THR A 28 -5.99 5.41 -1.50
C THR A 28 -5.40 5.89 -0.18
N GLY A 29 -4.93 4.98 0.67
CA GLY A 29 -4.21 5.34 1.90
C GLY A 29 -2.95 6.16 1.62
N ILE A 30 -2.15 5.77 0.63
CA ILE A 30 -0.96 6.55 0.21
C ILE A 30 -1.36 7.92 -0.35
N ALA A 31 -2.36 7.96 -1.25
CA ALA A 31 -2.85 9.21 -1.83
C ALA A 31 -3.36 10.21 -0.77
N GLY A 32 -4.01 9.71 0.28
CA GLY A 32 -4.48 10.53 1.41
C GLY A 32 -3.35 10.98 2.34
N ALA A 33 -2.35 10.13 2.57
CA ALA A 33 -1.25 10.42 3.48
C ALA A 33 -0.15 11.30 2.84
N VAL A 34 -0.06 11.34 1.51
CA VAL A 34 0.96 12.10 0.78
C VAL A 34 0.33 12.96 -0.32
N PRO A 35 -0.41 14.03 0.05
CA PRO A 35 -1.11 14.87 -0.93
C PRO A 35 -0.18 15.48 -1.99
N ASP A 36 1.07 15.78 -1.63
CA ASP A 36 2.09 16.36 -2.51
C ASP A 36 2.58 15.39 -3.60
N ALA A 37 2.35 14.08 -3.43
CA ALA A 37 2.65 13.08 -4.45
C ALA A 37 1.55 12.98 -5.52
N MET A 38 0.41 13.63 -5.33
CA MET A 38 -0.68 13.65 -6.32
C MET A 38 -0.33 14.61 -7.46
N GLY A 39 -0.69 14.23 -8.68
CA GLY A 39 -0.58 15.11 -9.84
C GLY A 39 -1.74 16.11 -9.94
N GLU A 40 -1.95 16.61 -11.16
CA GLU A 40 -3.05 17.53 -11.48
C GLU A 40 -4.30 16.80 -11.99
N PRO A 41 -5.49 17.44 -11.92
CA PRO A 41 -6.70 16.91 -12.55
C PRO A 41 -6.49 16.64 -14.04
N TYR A 42 -6.91 15.48 -14.48
CA TYR A 42 -6.82 15.10 -15.89
C TYR A 42 -7.92 15.82 -16.68
N ARG A 43 -7.64 16.19 -17.93
CA ARG A 43 -8.64 16.73 -18.86
C ARG A 43 -8.69 15.87 -20.10
N ASP A 44 -9.90 15.50 -20.50
CA ASP A 44 -10.07 14.82 -21.78
C ASP A 44 -10.07 15.82 -22.96
N ALA A 45 -10.17 15.29 -24.19
CA ALA A 45 -10.17 16.10 -25.40
C ALA A 45 -11.35 17.10 -25.50
N ALA A 46 -12.41 16.91 -24.72
CA ALA A 46 -13.56 17.83 -24.64
C ALA A 46 -13.42 18.82 -23.47
N GLY A 47 -12.30 18.81 -22.75
CA GLY A 47 -12.03 19.70 -21.62
C GLY A 47 -12.71 19.31 -20.31
N ARG A 48 -13.41 18.16 -20.25
CA ARG A 48 -14.04 17.69 -19.00
C ARG A 48 -12.94 17.28 -18.01
N ALA A 49 -13.10 17.72 -16.76
CA ALA A 49 -12.15 17.41 -15.70
C ALA A 49 -12.42 16.01 -15.10
N HIS A 50 -11.34 15.30 -14.79
CA HIS A 50 -11.31 14.00 -14.14
C HIS A 50 -10.43 14.07 -12.89
N ALA A 51 -10.57 13.10 -11.98
CA ALA A 51 -9.79 13.07 -10.75
C ALA A 51 -8.27 13.06 -11.05
N ARG A 52 -7.51 13.71 -10.16
CA ARG A 52 -6.05 13.58 -10.17
C ARG A 52 -5.64 12.17 -9.72
N LEU A 53 -4.58 11.66 -10.31
CA LEU A 53 -3.95 10.40 -9.93
C LEU A 53 -2.60 10.67 -9.27
N LEU A 54 -1.99 9.63 -8.71
CA LEU A 54 -0.64 9.75 -8.15
C LEU A 54 0.34 10.14 -9.26
N GLY A 55 1.16 11.16 -9.01
CA GLY A 55 2.10 11.71 -10.00
C GLY A 55 3.33 10.84 -10.23
N GLN A 56 3.56 9.83 -9.40
CA GLN A 56 4.68 8.88 -9.51
C GLN A 56 4.17 7.43 -9.68
N PRO A 57 4.95 6.55 -10.34
CA PRO A 57 4.58 5.15 -10.51
C PRO A 57 4.42 4.39 -9.18
N ILE A 58 3.47 3.47 -9.14
CA ILE A 58 3.27 2.52 -8.05
C ILE A 58 3.80 1.15 -8.48
N LEU A 59 4.77 0.60 -7.75
CA LEU A 59 5.29 -0.74 -7.99
C LEU A 59 4.47 -1.79 -7.24
N ILE A 60 3.86 -2.74 -7.95
CA ILE A 60 3.08 -3.82 -7.35
C ILE A 60 3.95 -5.06 -7.20
N LEU A 61 4.06 -5.56 -5.98
CA LEU A 61 4.94 -6.66 -5.59
C LEU A 61 4.12 -7.79 -4.94
N SER A 62 4.51 -9.02 -5.21
CA SER A 62 4.04 -10.22 -4.51
C SER A 62 5.00 -10.57 -3.37
N ALA A 63 4.47 -10.94 -2.22
CA ALA A 63 5.26 -11.24 -1.02
C ALA A 63 4.64 -12.37 -0.19
N SER A 64 5.49 -13.18 0.47
CA SER A 64 5.05 -14.11 1.51
C SER A 64 4.73 -13.37 2.81
N THR A 65 4.10 -14.07 3.76
CA THR A 65 3.84 -13.54 5.11
C THR A 65 5.11 -13.04 5.79
N GLU A 66 6.21 -13.80 5.73
CA GLU A 66 7.49 -13.44 6.35
C GLU A 66 8.09 -12.17 5.73
N VAL A 67 7.96 -12.03 4.40
CA VAL A 67 8.41 -10.83 3.69
C VAL A 67 7.59 -9.61 4.10
N LEU A 68 6.26 -9.75 4.23
CA LEU A 68 5.38 -8.69 4.70
C LEU A 68 5.70 -8.26 6.13
N GLN A 69 5.91 -9.20 7.05
CA GLN A 69 6.29 -8.89 8.44
C GLN A 69 7.61 -8.14 8.52
N ARG A 70 8.62 -8.59 7.78
CA ARG A 70 9.90 -7.87 7.74
C ARG A 70 9.71 -6.48 7.13
N ALA A 71 8.94 -6.35 6.05
CA ALA A 71 8.66 -5.04 5.45
C ALA A 71 7.93 -4.10 6.43
N TRP A 72 6.97 -4.63 7.20
CA TRP A 72 6.29 -3.90 8.27
C TRP A 72 7.28 -3.32 9.27
N GLN A 73 8.14 -4.15 9.85
CA GLN A 73 9.16 -3.73 10.81
C GLN A 73 10.16 -2.74 10.22
N GLN A 74 10.68 -3.02 9.02
CA GLN A 74 11.67 -2.15 8.36
C GLN A 74 11.13 -0.76 8.05
N ALA A 75 9.86 -0.66 7.66
CA ALA A 75 9.25 0.60 7.34
C ALA A 75 8.88 1.41 8.60
N ILE A 76 8.69 0.79 9.78
CA ILE A 76 8.53 1.52 11.06
C ILE A 76 9.88 2.09 11.46
N GLN A 77 10.93 1.25 11.45
CA GLN A 77 12.31 1.66 11.80
C GLN A 77 12.86 2.80 10.92
N ARG A 78 12.30 2.98 9.71
CA ARG A 78 12.72 4.00 8.74
C ARG A 78 11.75 5.17 8.64
N ASP A 79 10.71 5.20 9.47
CA ASP A 79 9.67 6.23 9.43
C ASP A 79 9.06 6.42 8.03
N LEU A 80 8.80 5.30 7.33
CA LEU A 80 8.15 5.33 6.02
C LEU A 80 6.65 5.53 6.19
N THR A 81 6.07 6.40 5.36
CA THR A 81 4.62 6.48 5.21
C THR A 81 4.08 5.14 4.76
N ARG A 82 3.02 4.66 5.42
CA ARG A 82 2.44 3.36 5.17
C ARG A 82 0.92 3.38 5.16
N SER A 83 0.34 2.47 4.39
CA SER A 83 -1.02 1.99 4.59
C SER A 83 -0.95 0.47 4.68
N ALA A 84 -1.83 -0.14 5.48
CA ALA A 84 -1.80 -1.57 5.74
C ALA A 84 -3.21 -2.15 5.66
N TYR A 85 -3.29 -3.40 5.24
CA TYR A 85 -4.53 -4.17 5.20
C TYR A 85 -4.27 -5.51 5.91
N VAL A 86 -5.07 -5.80 6.93
CA VAL A 86 -4.98 -7.04 7.71
C VAL A 86 -6.11 -7.99 7.33
N ARG A 87 -5.92 -9.29 7.51
CA ARG A 87 -6.86 -10.31 7.01
C ARG A 87 -8.27 -10.11 7.55
N ALA A 88 -8.40 -9.78 8.83
CA ALA A 88 -9.70 -9.59 9.49
C ALA A 88 -10.58 -8.51 8.82
N MET A 89 -9.99 -7.56 8.10
CA MET A 89 -10.73 -6.51 7.38
C MET A 89 -11.61 -7.06 6.26
N PHE A 90 -11.28 -8.24 5.68
CA PHE A 90 -12.14 -8.90 4.68
C PHE A 90 -13.50 -9.31 5.21
N GLU A 91 -13.65 -9.46 6.53
CA GLU A 91 -14.88 -9.91 7.18
C GLU A 91 -15.77 -8.74 7.64
N THR A 92 -15.38 -7.50 7.32
CA THR A 92 -16.11 -6.30 7.72
C THR A 92 -16.72 -5.56 6.53
N GLY A 93 -17.71 -4.69 6.80
CA GLY A 93 -18.44 -3.96 5.75
C GLY A 93 -18.22 -2.45 5.73
N ASP A 94 -17.54 -1.89 6.74
CA ASP A 94 -17.35 -0.45 6.89
C ASP A 94 -16.01 -0.09 7.54
N ASP A 95 -15.65 1.18 7.41
CA ASP A 95 -14.37 1.72 7.86
C ASP A 95 -14.20 1.71 9.40
N ALA A 96 -15.27 1.92 10.18
CA ALA A 96 -15.19 1.85 11.63
C ALA A 96 -14.93 0.41 12.11
N ALA A 97 -15.59 -0.57 11.51
CA ALA A 97 -15.36 -1.99 11.76
C ALA A 97 -13.95 -2.43 11.35
N ASN A 98 -13.48 -1.98 10.18
CA ASN A 98 -12.10 -2.21 9.70
C ASN A 98 -11.06 -1.73 10.70
N ARG A 99 -11.19 -0.49 11.20
CA ARG A 99 -10.26 0.04 12.21
C ARG A 99 -10.34 -0.73 13.53
N ALA A 100 -11.54 -1.14 13.95
CA ALA A 100 -11.73 -1.87 15.19
C ALA A 100 -11.07 -3.26 15.16
N VAL A 101 -11.09 -3.96 14.01
CA VAL A 101 -10.36 -5.23 13.86
C VAL A 101 -8.86 -5.00 13.73
N PHE A 102 -8.43 -3.97 12.99
CA PHE A 102 -7.01 -3.61 12.89
C PHE A 102 -6.40 -3.28 14.26
N GLN A 103 -7.11 -2.57 15.13
CA GLN A 103 -6.64 -2.20 16.47
C GLN A 103 -6.37 -3.42 17.37
N LYS A 104 -6.99 -4.58 17.09
CA LYS A 104 -6.81 -5.82 17.86
C LYS A 104 -5.60 -6.63 17.43
N GLU A 105 -5.00 -6.31 16.29
CA GLU A 105 -3.84 -7.03 15.78
C GLU A 105 -2.60 -6.81 16.67
N PRO A 106 -1.70 -7.80 16.78
CA PRO A 106 -0.42 -7.61 17.45
C PRO A 106 0.39 -6.50 16.77
N ALA A 107 0.83 -5.50 17.53
CA ALA A 107 1.52 -4.33 16.97
C ALA A 107 2.78 -4.68 16.16
N ASP A 108 3.50 -5.72 16.59
CA ASP A 108 4.76 -6.14 15.96
C ASP A 108 4.60 -7.23 14.91
N ALA A 109 3.44 -7.90 14.86
CA ALA A 109 3.19 -9.01 13.97
C ALA A 109 1.72 -9.12 13.53
N PRO A 110 1.13 -8.08 12.90
CA PRO A 110 -0.26 -8.11 12.44
C PRO A 110 -0.46 -9.10 11.29
N ASP A 111 -1.61 -9.77 11.13
CA ASP A 111 -1.88 -10.68 9.99
C ASP A 111 -2.09 -9.92 8.67
N LEU A 112 -0.98 -9.40 8.11
CA LEU A 112 -0.97 -8.59 6.90
C LEU A 112 -1.33 -9.41 5.66
N VAL A 113 -2.25 -8.85 4.87
CA VAL A 113 -2.57 -9.32 3.51
C VAL A 113 -2.04 -8.36 2.45
N GLY A 114 -1.72 -7.11 2.85
CA GLY A 114 -0.99 -6.18 2.02
C GLY A 114 -0.45 -4.98 2.79
N LEU A 115 0.58 -4.37 2.23
CA LEU A 115 1.28 -3.23 2.80
C LEU A 115 1.76 -2.31 1.68
N ALA A 116 1.37 -1.04 1.71
CA ALA A 116 1.96 -0.04 0.83
C ALA A 116 2.89 0.89 1.59
N LEU A 117 3.96 1.28 0.92
CA LEU A 117 5.06 2.07 1.46
C LEU A 117 5.32 3.26 0.53
N HIS A 118 5.54 4.43 1.13
CA HIS A 118 6.04 5.62 0.46
C HIS A 118 7.17 6.26 1.27
N GLY A 119 8.19 6.75 0.58
CA GLY A 119 9.31 7.49 1.18
C GLY A 119 10.56 7.47 0.29
N PRO A 120 11.74 7.79 0.84
CA PRO A 120 13.00 7.80 0.09
C PRO A 120 13.23 6.47 -0.63
N ARG A 121 13.58 6.53 -1.92
CA ARG A 121 13.69 5.34 -2.78
C ARG A 121 14.53 4.22 -2.16
N LYS A 122 15.70 4.55 -1.62
CA LYS A 122 16.63 3.58 -1.01
C LYS A 122 16.02 2.84 0.19
N ASP A 123 15.17 3.51 0.95
CA ASP A 123 14.56 2.96 2.15
C ASP A 123 13.36 2.08 1.81
N VAL A 124 12.55 2.49 0.83
CA VAL A 124 11.51 1.64 0.26
C VAL A 124 12.09 0.36 -0.35
N ASP A 125 13.19 0.47 -1.11
CA ASP A 125 13.88 -0.69 -1.69
C ASP A 125 14.40 -1.65 -0.61
N LYS A 126 14.97 -1.13 0.48
CA LYS A 126 15.42 -1.94 1.63
C LYS A 126 14.25 -2.63 2.34
N ALA A 127 13.15 -1.91 2.58
CA ALA A 127 11.98 -2.47 3.24
C ALA A 127 11.35 -3.60 2.39
N ALA A 128 11.20 -3.37 1.09
CA ALA A 128 10.60 -4.32 0.16
C ALA A 128 11.52 -5.48 -0.27
N LYS A 129 12.78 -5.53 0.18
CA LYS A 129 13.76 -6.56 -0.21
C LYS A 129 13.21 -7.98 -0.04
N GLY A 130 13.26 -8.80 -1.09
CA GLY A 130 12.78 -10.18 -1.06
C GLY A 130 11.33 -10.37 -1.51
N ALA A 131 10.57 -9.29 -1.71
CA ALA A 131 9.36 -9.34 -2.52
C ALA A 131 9.72 -9.43 -4.02
N ALA A 132 8.84 -10.02 -4.82
CA ALA A 132 9.00 -10.17 -6.27
C ALA A 132 8.03 -9.25 -7.01
N LEU A 133 8.31 -8.91 -8.27
CA LEU A 133 7.34 -8.21 -9.11
C LEU A 133 6.08 -9.09 -9.25
N HIS A 134 4.90 -8.49 -9.07
CA HIS A 134 3.66 -9.24 -9.23
C HIS A 134 3.50 -9.69 -10.69
N PRO A 135 3.14 -10.97 -10.96
CA PRO A 135 2.95 -11.49 -12.31
C PRO A 135 1.73 -10.87 -13.00
#